data_AF-A0A1Q5XW96-F1
#
_entry.id   AF-A0A1Q5XW96-F1
#
_cell.length_a   1.000
_cell.length_b   1.000
_cell.length_c   1.000
_cell.angle_alpha   90.00
_cell.angle_beta   90.00
_cell.angle_gamma   90.00
#
_symmetry.space_group_name_H-M   'P 1'
#
loop_
_entity.id
_entity.type
_entity.pdbx_description
1 polymer ?
#
loop_
_entity_poly.entity_id
_entity_poly.type
_entity_poly.pdbx_seq_one_letter_code
_entity_poly.pdbx_strand_id
1 'polypeptide(L)'
;MPNVQSIREAFAEASSFLDQAGCNEPQRSSQLLLEHVLGLSGAAYYMTLADPFPPAVRVAWEAAVTRRAAGEPVQYIIGEQEFYGRAFEVTPDVLIPRPETELLVEAILKYGAELWPDGLVAAPGGVARDSAAAAGEAARDGAPGGVAQDSTAVEGEATAGGAEAGNLAARRESGAAGVRAPRPLTAVDIGAGSGAISVTLAAEAPAWRVCAGDISPGALAVAGRNAQRHGTALDLRLGDLLEPFAGMETDILVSNPPYIPGADIAGLQREVRDHEPRTALDGGDDGLDPYRRMMEQLKLLPAPPRLVGFELGQGQAGQVAGLLRAAGHWEEIITIDDLAGIPRHVLGIAR
;
A
#
# COMPACT_ATOMS: atom_id res chain seq x y z
N MET A 1 36.07 2.22 -5.75
CA MET A 1 36.73 1.84 -4.47
C MET A 1 38.05 1.15 -4.78
N PRO A 2 39.15 1.36 -4.03
CA PRO A 2 40.44 0.78 -4.40
C PRO A 2 40.42 -0.75 -4.23
N ASN A 3 40.42 -1.48 -5.35
CA ASN A 3 40.86 -2.87 -5.51
C ASN A 3 40.51 -3.89 -4.42
N VAL A 4 39.26 -3.87 -3.94
CA VAL A 4 38.68 -4.89 -3.06
C VAL A 4 39.05 -6.31 -3.54
N GLN A 5 39.68 -7.11 -2.68
CA GLN A 5 40.15 -8.46 -2.99
C GLN A 5 39.13 -9.53 -2.61
N SER A 6 38.36 -9.34 -1.53
CA SER A 6 37.34 -10.29 -1.05
C SER A 6 35.97 -9.66 -0.79
N ILE A 7 34.92 -10.48 -0.71
CA ILE A 7 33.56 -10.01 -0.37
C ILE A 7 33.54 -9.37 1.03
N ARG A 8 34.28 -9.91 2.00
CA ARG A 8 34.43 -9.31 3.34
C ARG A 8 35.06 -7.92 3.30
N GLU A 9 36.07 -7.72 2.47
CA GLU A 9 36.69 -6.39 2.29
C GLU A 9 35.70 -5.42 1.64
N ALA A 10 34.94 -5.87 0.63
CA ALA A 10 33.89 -5.07 -0.01
C ALA A 10 32.91 -4.55 1.05
N PHE A 11 32.43 -5.48 1.90
CA PHE A 11 31.51 -5.18 2.98
C PHE A 11 32.08 -4.12 3.93
N ALA A 12 33.32 -4.32 4.39
CA ALA A 12 33.96 -3.44 5.35
C ALA A 12 34.24 -2.03 4.78
N GLU A 13 34.75 -1.96 3.55
CA GLU A 13 35.02 -0.70 2.86
C GLU A 13 33.74 0.09 2.61
N ALA A 14 32.69 -0.54 2.07
CA ALA A 14 31.42 0.14 1.85
C ALA A 14 30.73 0.54 3.15
N SER A 15 30.76 -0.29 4.19
CA SER A 15 30.22 0.08 5.49
C SER A 15 30.91 1.34 6.04
N SER A 16 32.24 1.40 5.97
CA SER A 16 32.97 2.59 6.44
C SER A 16 32.71 3.82 5.56
N PHE A 17 32.62 3.63 4.24
CA PHE A 17 32.33 4.72 3.31
C PHE A 17 30.93 5.31 3.51
N LEU A 18 29.92 4.46 3.70
CA LEU A 18 28.54 4.87 3.96
C LEU A 18 28.40 5.59 5.31
N ASP A 19 29.11 5.12 6.34
CA ASP A 19 29.17 5.78 7.65
C ASP A 19 29.74 7.21 7.53
N GLN A 20 30.85 7.35 6.82
CA GLN A 20 31.46 8.66 6.54
C GLN A 20 30.55 9.58 5.69
N ALA A 21 29.69 9.02 4.85
CA ALA A 21 28.69 9.75 4.07
C ALA A 21 27.45 10.14 4.90
N GLY A 22 27.35 9.73 6.16
CA GLY A 22 26.22 10.00 7.06
C GLY A 22 24.98 9.17 6.74
N CYS A 23 25.13 8.02 6.07
CA CYS A 23 24.03 7.10 5.82
C CYS A 23 23.58 6.43 7.12
N ASN A 24 22.27 6.24 7.27
CA ASN A 24 21.74 5.41 8.33
C ASN A 24 22.03 3.92 8.05
N GLU A 25 22.25 3.15 9.11
CA GLU A 25 22.54 1.71 9.09
C GLU A 25 23.57 1.28 8.02
N PRO A 26 24.81 1.81 8.05
CA PRO A 26 25.76 1.63 6.96
C PRO A 26 26.17 0.16 6.77
N GLN A 27 26.28 -0.61 7.85
CA GLN A 27 26.58 -2.05 7.78
C GLN A 27 25.44 -2.84 7.14
N ARG A 28 24.18 -2.56 7.53
CA ARG A 28 23.00 -3.22 6.97
C ARG A 28 22.85 -2.88 5.49
N SER A 29 23.03 -1.61 5.13
CA SER A 29 23.04 -1.15 3.74
C SER A 29 24.11 -1.89 2.91
N SER A 30 25.34 -1.97 3.42
CA SER A 30 26.45 -2.67 2.74
C SER A 30 26.13 -4.15 2.51
N GLN A 31 25.61 -4.85 3.53
CA GLN A 31 25.18 -6.25 3.41
C GLN A 31 24.09 -6.42 2.34
N LEU A 32 23.01 -5.64 2.41
CA LEU A 32 21.88 -5.76 1.48
C LEU A 32 22.31 -5.50 0.04
N LEU A 33 23.16 -4.50 -0.19
CA LEU A 33 23.69 -4.22 -1.52
C LEU A 33 24.58 -5.36 -2.03
N LEU A 34 25.38 -6.00 -1.17
CA LEU A 34 26.18 -7.17 -1.56
C LEU A 34 25.31 -8.38 -1.89
N GLU A 35 24.35 -8.69 -1.03
CA GLU A 35 23.37 -9.76 -1.25
C GLU A 35 22.67 -9.57 -2.61
N HIS A 36 22.23 -8.34 -2.91
CA HIS A 36 21.61 -7.99 -4.18
C HIS A 36 22.54 -8.19 -5.39
N VAL A 37 23.74 -7.59 -5.40
CA VAL A 37 24.62 -7.68 -6.58
C VAL A 37 25.21 -9.07 -6.79
N LEU A 38 25.33 -9.88 -5.73
CA LEU A 38 25.80 -11.27 -5.80
C LEU A 38 24.66 -12.26 -6.10
N GLY A 39 23.41 -11.87 -5.92
CA GLY A 39 22.26 -12.78 -6.00
C GLY A 39 22.27 -13.85 -4.89
N LEU A 40 22.76 -13.49 -3.71
CA LEU A 40 22.90 -14.37 -2.55
C LEU A 40 22.12 -13.82 -1.37
N SER A 41 21.65 -14.69 -0.48
CA SER A 41 21.01 -14.28 0.77
C SER A 41 21.32 -15.26 1.91
N GLY A 42 21.16 -14.80 3.15
CA GLY A 42 21.25 -15.63 4.34
C GLY A 42 22.56 -16.42 4.44
N ALA A 43 22.46 -17.73 4.70
CA ALA A 43 23.62 -18.59 4.91
C ALA A 43 24.59 -18.62 3.72
N ALA A 44 24.06 -18.58 2.49
CA ALA A 44 24.89 -18.60 1.28
C ALA A 44 25.80 -17.36 1.20
N TYR A 45 25.28 -16.18 1.53
CA TYR A 45 26.08 -14.96 1.61
C TYR A 45 27.23 -15.10 2.62
N TYR A 46 26.93 -15.52 3.86
CA TYR A 46 27.95 -15.65 4.91
C TYR A 46 29.07 -16.65 4.58
N MET A 47 28.73 -17.74 3.88
CA MET A 47 29.72 -18.74 3.47
C MET A 47 30.72 -18.21 2.42
N THR A 48 30.32 -17.21 1.63
CA THR A 48 31.15 -16.64 0.55
C THR A 48 32.00 -15.43 0.98
N LEU A 49 31.89 -14.97 2.23
CA LEU A 49 32.60 -13.75 2.67
C LEU A 49 34.13 -13.80 2.48
N ALA A 50 34.73 -14.99 2.56
CA ALA A 50 36.17 -15.18 2.35
C ALA A 50 36.56 -15.27 0.87
N ASP A 51 35.61 -15.42 -0.04
CA ASP A 51 35.86 -15.63 -1.46
C ASP A 51 36.35 -14.34 -2.13
N PRO A 52 37.11 -14.46 -3.23
CA PRO A 52 37.51 -13.31 -4.03
C PRO A 52 36.30 -12.52 -4.55
N PHE A 53 36.39 -11.18 -4.53
CA PHE A 53 35.31 -10.34 -5.02
C PHE A 53 35.09 -10.53 -6.52
N PRO A 54 33.89 -10.92 -7.00
CA PRO A 54 33.67 -11.24 -8.41
C PRO A 54 33.83 -10.00 -9.31
N PRO A 55 34.74 -10.00 -10.31
CA PRO A 55 34.94 -8.85 -11.18
C PRO A 55 33.68 -8.47 -12.00
N ALA A 56 32.83 -9.45 -12.31
CA ALA A 56 31.63 -9.26 -13.13
C ALA A 56 30.59 -8.32 -12.48
N VAL A 57 30.53 -8.25 -11.14
CA VAL A 57 29.55 -7.45 -10.42
C VAL A 57 30.12 -6.12 -9.90
N ARG A 58 31.42 -5.85 -10.12
CA ARG A 58 32.13 -4.69 -9.57
C ARG A 58 31.49 -3.36 -9.97
N VAL A 59 31.10 -3.21 -11.23
CA VAL A 59 30.48 -1.98 -11.72
C VAL A 59 29.12 -1.74 -11.05
N ALA A 60 28.30 -2.79 -10.93
CA ALA A 60 27.00 -2.71 -10.26
C ALA A 60 27.15 -2.39 -8.77
N TRP A 61 28.11 -3.03 -8.10
CA TRP A 61 28.45 -2.77 -6.71
C TRP A 61 28.86 -1.32 -6.46
N GLU A 62 29.81 -0.79 -7.24
CA GLU A 62 30.29 0.58 -7.08
C GLU A 62 29.17 1.61 -7.34
N ALA A 63 28.33 1.35 -8.35
CA ALA A 63 27.17 2.19 -8.64
C ALA A 63 26.15 2.18 -7.48
N ALA A 64 25.84 1.01 -6.94
CA ALA A 64 24.90 0.85 -5.83
C ALA A 64 25.38 1.56 -4.56
N VAL A 65 26.65 1.39 -4.18
CA VAL A 65 27.21 2.07 -3.00
C VAL A 65 27.27 3.58 -3.21
N THR A 66 27.57 4.05 -4.43
CA THR A 66 27.59 5.49 -4.75
C THR A 66 26.19 6.10 -4.64
N ARG A 67 25.16 5.43 -5.16
CA ARG A 67 23.75 5.84 -5.01
C ARG A 67 23.34 5.91 -3.54
N ARG A 68 23.70 4.88 -2.75
CA ARG A 68 23.41 4.85 -1.32
C ARG A 68 24.08 5.99 -0.56
N ALA A 69 25.36 6.26 -0.83
CA ALA A 69 26.10 7.41 -0.25
C ALA A 69 25.50 8.77 -0.66
N ALA A 70 24.86 8.83 -1.83
CA ALA A 70 24.11 10.00 -2.27
C ALA A 70 22.75 10.16 -1.57
N GLY A 71 22.41 9.29 -0.61
CA GLY A 71 21.19 9.38 0.20
C GLY A 71 20.04 8.53 -0.31
N GLU A 72 20.18 7.85 -1.45
CA GLU A 72 19.10 7.02 -1.98
C GLU A 72 18.83 5.83 -1.04
N PRO A 73 17.55 5.55 -0.67
CA PRO A 73 17.20 4.39 0.13
C PRO A 73 17.70 3.08 -0.48
N VAL A 74 18.22 2.17 0.35
CA VAL A 74 18.76 0.89 -0.12
C VAL A 74 17.71 0.06 -0.86
N GLN A 75 16.46 0.14 -0.44
CA GLN A 75 15.33 -0.53 -1.05
C GLN A 75 15.02 -0.03 -2.46
N TYR A 76 15.16 1.27 -2.75
CA TYR A 76 14.99 1.79 -4.11
C TYR A 76 16.17 1.44 -5.03
N ILE A 77 17.36 1.24 -4.46
CA ILE A 77 18.51 0.74 -5.20
C ILE A 77 18.28 -0.73 -5.59
N ILE A 78 17.76 -1.53 -4.66
CA ILE A 78 17.46 -2.96 -4.85
C ILE A 78 16.18 -3.18 -5.68
N GLY A 79 15.22 -2.27 -5.57
CA GLY A 79 13.89 -2.34 -6.15
C GLY A 79 12.86 -3.13 -5.33
N GLU A 80 13.21 -3.59 -4.13
CA GLU A 80 12.34 -4.44 -3.30
C GLU A 80 12.43 -4.15 -1.80
N GLN A 81 11.34 -4.43 -1.09
CA GLN A 81 11.24 -4.44 0.37
C GLN A 81 10.42 -5.65 0.82
N GLU A 82 10.89 -6.35 1.85
CA GLU A 82 10.11 -7.41 2.50
C GLU A 82 9.06 -6.81 3.44
N PHE A 83 7.84 -7.31 3.39
CA PHE A 83 6.75 -6.96 4.27
C PHE A 83 5.86 -8.20 4.47
N TYR A 84 5.59 -8.56 5.71
CA TYR A 84 4.77 -9.72 6.09
C TYR A 84 5.25 -11.04 5.43
N GLY A 85 6.57 -11.23 5.37
CA GLY A 85 7.21 -12.38 4.73
C GLY A 85 7.09 -12.44 3.20
N ARG A 86 6.72 -11.32 2.54
CA ARG A 86 6.56 -11.21 1.09
C ARG A 86 7.45 -10.09 0.54
N ALA A 87 8.06 -10.31 -0.63
CA ALA A 87 8.84 -9.29 -1.32
C ALA A 87 7.93 -8.38 -2.16
N PHE A 88 7.90 -7.09 -1.85
CA PHE A 88 7.20 -6.06 -2.61
C PHE A 88 8.17 -5.28 -3.47
N GLU A 89 7.85 -5.11 -4.75
CA GLU A 89 8.49 -4.12 -5.60
C GLU A 89 8.24 -2.73 -5.01
N VAL A 90 9.30 -1.93 -4.90
CA VAL A 90 9.23 -0.53 -4.46
C VAL A 90 10.02 0.36 -5.41
N THR A 91 9.50 1.58 -5.60
CA THR A 91 10.08 2.61 -6.46
C THR A 91 9.92 3.97 -5.79
N PRO A 92 10.57 5.04 -6.27
CA PRO A 92 10.36 6.39 -5.76
C PRO A 92 8.92 6.91 -5.83
N ASP A 93 8.01 6.21 -6.53
CA ASP A 93 6.58 6.55 -6.57
C ASP A 93 5.81 6.14 -5.30
N VAL A 94 6.41 5.35 -4.40
CA VAL A 94 5.73 4.77 -3.22
C VAL A 94 6.56 4.87 -1.95
N LEU A 95 5.88 5.01 -0.80
CA LEU A 95 6.51 4.81 0.50
C LEU A 95 7.09 3.39 0.61
N ILE A 96 8.28 3.26 1.19
CA ILE A 96 8.86 1.96 1.52
C ILE A 96 8.06 1.36 2.69
N PRO A 97 7.48 0.15 2.57
CA PRO A 97 6.75 -0.50 3.67
C PRO A 97 7.57 -0.59 4.95
N ARG A 98 6.92 -0.30 6.09
CA ARG A 98 7.55 -0.30 7.41
C ARG A 98 7.11 -1.53 8.22
N PRO A 99 8.00 -2.11 9.06
CA PRO A 99 7.63 -3.24 9.90
C PRO A 99 6.44 -2.95 10.84
N GLU A 100 6.32 -1.72 11.33
CA GLU A 100 5.23 -1.30 12.21
C GLU A 100 3.85 -1.50 11.55
N THR A 101 3.75 -1.25 10.24
CA THR A 101 2.51 -1.41 9.46
C THR A 101 2.00 -2.85 9.44
N GLU A 102 2.86 -3.86 9.70
CA GLU A 102 2.43 -5.26 9.82
C GLU A 102 1.44 -5.45 10.97
N LEU A 103 1.63 -4.73 12.08
CA LEU A 103 0.74 -4.79 13.24
C LEU A 103 -0.67 -4.27 12.92
N LEU A 104 -0.80 -3.32 11.99
CA LEU A 104 -2.10 -2.88 11.49
C LEU A 104 -2.81 -4.01 10.74
N VAL A 105 -2.09 -4.70 9.85
CA VAL A 105 -2.62 -5.83 9.07
C VAL A 105 -3.08 -6.95 10.01
N GLU A 106 -2.23 -7.34 10.97
CA GLU A 106 -2.56 -8.35 11.98
C GLU A 106 -3.83 -7.98 12.76
N ALA A 107 -3.95 -6.72 13.19
CA ALA A 107 -5.10 -6.24 13.92
C ALA A 107 -6.38 -6.30 13.08
N ILE A 108 -6.32 -5.84 11.82
CA ILE A 108 -7.45 -5.88 10.90
C ILE A 108 -7.92 -7.31 10.66
N LEU A 109 -6.99 -8.26 10.42
CA LEU A 109 -7.32 -9.67 10.25
C LEU A 109 -7.95 -10.26 11.51
N LYS A 110 -7.37 -10.00 12.68
CA LYS A 110 -7.88 -10.46 13.97
C LYS A 110 -9.31 -9.96 14.24
N TYR A 111 -9.53 -8.66 14.21
CA TYR A 111 -10.84 -8.09 14.51
C TYR A 111 -11.86 -8.35 13.39
N GLY A 112 -11.41 -8.47 12.14
CA GLY A 112 -12.22 -8.97 11.04
C GLY A 112 -12.75 -10.39 11.31
N ALA A 113 -11.90 -11.29 11.81
CA ALA A 113 -12.29 -12.64 12.22
C ALA A 113 -13.33 -12.63 13.35
N GLU A 114 -13.15 -11.76 14.35
CA GLU A 114 -14.07 -11.65 15.49
C GLU A 114 -15.45 -11.11 15.09
N LEU A 115 -15.49 -10.09 14.22
CA LEU A 115 -16.73 -9.44 13.77
C LEU A 115 -17.50 -10.26 12.73
N TRP A 116 -16.78 -11.06 11.95
CA TRP A 116 -17.32 -11.91 10.89
C TRP A 116 -16.66 -13.30 10.88
N PRO A 117 -17.01 -14.20 11.81
CA PRO A 117 -16.42 -15.54 11.91
C PRO A 117 -16.53 -16.36 10.62
N ASP A 118 -17.65 -16.22 9.89
CA ASP A 118 -17.89 -16.90 8.62
C ASP A 118 -17.21 -16.20 7.41
N GLY A 119 -16.72 -14.97 7.60
CA GLY A 119 -16.18 -14.11 6.54
C GLY A 119 -14.73 -14.44 6.13
N LEU A 120 -14.01 -15.27 6.89
CA LEU A 120 -12.68 -15.78 6.52
C LEU A 120 -12.73 -17.12 5.79
N VAL A 121 -13.87 -17.83 5.84
CA VAL A 121 -14.02 -19.11 5.16
C VAL A 121 -14.34 -18.82 3.69
N ALA A 122 -13.40 -19.15 2.80
CA ALA A 122 -13.68 -19.09 1.36
C ALA A 122 -14.97 -19.87 1.07
N ALA A 123 -15.93 -19.22 0.42
CA ALA A 123 -17.19 -19.87 0.08
C ALA A 123 -16.92 -21.19 -0.66
N PRO A 124 -17.48 -22.33 -0.23
CA PRO A 124 -17.27 -23.59 -0.91
C PRO A 124 -17.95 -23.54 -2.28
N GLY A 125 -17.19 -23.22 -3.35
CA GLY A 125 -17.71 -23.30 -4.73
C GLY A 125 -17.18 -22.33 -5.79
N GLY A 126 -16.11 -21.56 -5.56
CA GLY A 126 -15.51 -20.71 -6.60
C GLY A 126 -14.66 -21.52 -7.59
N VAL A 127 -15.24 -21.92 -8.72
CA VAL A 127 -14.57 -22.65 -9.80
C VAL A 127 -13.32 -21.92 -10.27
N ALA A 128 -12.17 -22.61 -10.25
CA ALA A 128 -10.93 -22.17 -10.89
C ALA A 128 -11.20 -21.89 -12.37
N ARG A 129 -10.97 -20.64 -12.81
CA ARG A 129 -10.86 -20.35 -14.24
C ARG A 129 -9.44 -20.74 -14.66
N ASP A 130 -9.35 -21.89 -15.33
CA ASP A 130 -8.16 -22.33 -16.03
C ASP A 130 -7.69 -21.22 -16.99
N SER A 131 -6.50 -20.67 -16.74
CA SER A 131 -5.74 -19.94 -17.75
C SER A 131 -4.92 -20.96 -18.52
N ALA A 132 -5.55 -21.62 -19.49
CA ALA A 132 -4.85 -22.43 -20.47
C ALA A 132 -4.15 -21.52 -21.50
N ALA A 133 -2.88 -21.83 -21.70
CA ALA A 133 -1.92 -21.21 -22.60
C ALA A 133 -2.40 -21.11 -24.07
N ALA A 134 -1.92 -20.05 -24.75
CA ALA A 134 -1.59 -20.11 -26.16
C ALA A 134 -0.35 -19.25 -26.43
N ALA A 135 0.82 -19.90 -26.39
CA ALA A 135 2.00 -19.46 -27.10
C ALA A 135 1.93 -20.01 -28.54
N GLY A 136 2.26 -19.19 -29.54
CA GLY A 136 2.23 -19.56 -30.96
C GLY A 136 2.65 -18.42 -31.90
N GLU A 137 3.96 -18.19 -31.93
CA GLU A 137 4.84 -17.51 -32.90
C GLU A 137 4.35 -16.87 -34.23
N ALA A 138 4.89 -15.65 -34.45
CA ALA A 138 5.66 -15.16 -35.61
C ALA A 138 5.01 -14.76 -36.97
N ALA A 139 5.05 -13.44 -37.20
CA ALA A 139 5.80 -12.72 -38.26
C ALA A 139 5.32 -12.62 -39.73
N ARG A 140 5.22 -11.33 -40.17
CA ARG A 140 5.37 -10.72 -41.53
C ARG A 140 4.20 -10.98 -42.50
N ASP A 141 3.61 -10.01 -43.19
CA ASP A 141 4.22 -8.99 -44.05
C ASP A 141 3.18 -7.92 -44.50
N GLY A 142 3.63 -6.73 -44.92
CA GLY A 142 2.95 -5.94 -45.97
C GLY A 142 1.92 -4.85 -45.56
N ALA A 143 2.35 -3.58 -45.60
CA ALA A 143 1.50 -2.40 -45.79
C ALA A 143 1.41 -2.06 -47.31
N PRO A 144 0.79 -0.96 -47.79
CA PRO A 144 -0.23 -0.05 -47.23
C PRO A 144 -1.39 0.28 -48.22
N GLY A 145 -2.41 1.05 -47.82
CA GLY A 145 -3.20 1.87 -48.78
C GLY A 145 -4.57 2.41 -48.33
N GLY A 146 -4.79 3.73 -48.55
CA GLY A 146 -6.09 4.45 -48.58
C GLY A 146 -6.46 5.14 -47.27
N VAL A 147 -6.28 6.45 -47.02
CA VAL A 147 -6.74 7.72 -47.67
C VAL A 147 -8.25 8.01 -47.52
N ALA A 148 -8.51 9.19 -46.93
CA ALA A 148 -9.74 10.02 -46.96
C ALA A 148 -10.98 9.50 -46.21
N GLN A 149 -11.87 10.30 -45.61
CA GLN A 149 -12.11 11.74 -45.42
C GLN A 149 -13.24 11.80 -44.37
N ASP A 150 -13.19 12.68 -43.37
CA ASP A 150 -13.91 13.95 -43.28
C ASP A 150 -15.44 13.88 -43.01
N SER A 151 -15.95 14.92 -42.35
CA SER A 151 -17.34 15.39 -42.17
C SER A 151 -18.01 15.24 -40.79
N THR A 152 -17.85 16.32 -40.02
CA THR A 152 -18.90 17.21 -39.48
C THR A 152 -20.08 16.67 -38.64
N ALA A 153 -20.06 17.11 -37.37
CA ALA A 153 -21.13 17.76 -36.58
C ALA A 153 -22.58 17.75 -37.09
N VAL A 154 -23.55 17.51 -36.19
CA VAL A 154 -24.72 18.39 -35.92
C VAL A 154 -25.24 18.13 -34.49
N GLU A 155 -25.60 19.22 -33.83
CA GLU A 155 -26.24 19.39 -32.52
C GLU A 155 -27.68 18.83 -32.44
N GLY A 156 -28.18 18.61 -31.23
CA GLY A 156 -29.59 18.31 -30.98
C GLY A 156 -29.95 18.52 -29.52
N GLU A 157 -30.27 19.76 -29.15
CA GLU A 157 -30.96 20.11 -27.91
C GLU A 157 -32.42 19.65 -27.91
N ALA A 158 -32.95 19.50 -26.68
CA ALA A 158 -34.27 19.95 -26.21
C ALA A 158 -35.26 18.89 -25.67
N THR A 159 -35.47 19.02 -24.35
CA THR A 159 -36.76 19.15 -23.64
C THR A 159 -37.55 17.92 -23.15
N ALA A 160 -37.53 17.80 -21.82
CA ALA A 160 -38.65 17.99 -20.86
C ALA A 160 -39.91 17.08 -20.89
N GLY A 161 -40.29 16.65 -19.69
CA GLY A 161 -41.57 16.02 -19.32
C GLY A 161 -41.35 14.63 -18.72
N GLY A 162 -41.82 14.26 -17.54
CA GLY A 162 -42.78 14.89 -16.65
C GLY A 162 -42.69 14.26 -15.25
N ALA A 163 -43.31 14.96 -14.30
CA ALA A 163 -43.42 14.58 -12.91
C ALA A 163 -44.46 13.47 -12.72
N GLU A 164 -44.16 12.49 -11.85
CA GLU A 164 -45.19 11.82 -11.06
C GLU A 164 -44.71 11.72 -9.61
N ALA A 165 -45.23 12.65 -8.80
CA ALA A 165 -45.30 12.52 -7.36
C ALA A 165 -46.48 11.61 -7.01
N GLY A 166 -46.20 10.50 -6.33
CA GLY A 166 -47.18 9.49 -5.95
C GLY A 166 -46.81 8.80 -4.64
N ASN A 167 -47.03 9.51 -3.54
CA ASN A 167 -47.36 9.06 -2.19
C ASN A 167 -47.29 7.54 -1.88
N LEU A 168 -46.31 7.13 -1.06
CA LEU A 168 -46.54 6.10 -0.04
C LEU A 168 -45.67 6.37 1.19
N ALA A 169 -46.26 7.13 2.12
CA ALA A 169 -45.90 7.07 3.52
C ALA A 169 -46.08 5.65 4.08
N ALA A 170 -45.30 5.36 5.12
CA ALA A 170 -45.39 4.22 6.04
C ALA A 170 -44.71 2.91 5.61
N ARG A 171 -43.40 2.85 5.85
CA ARG A 171 -42.78 1.70 6.54
C ARG A 171 -41.74 2.19 7.55
N ARG A 172 -42.22 2.58 8.74
CA ARG A 172 -41.44 2.37 9.96
C ARG A 172 -41.56 0.89 10.29
N GLU A 173 -40.62 0.10 9.78
CA GLU A 173 -40.41 -1.25 10.29
C GLU A 173 -39.26 -1.17 11.30
N SER A 174 -39.66 -1.47 12.53
CA SER A 174 -38.88 -1.71 13.72
C SER A 174 -37.77 -2.74 13.50
N GLY A 175 -36.71 -2.60 14.30
CA GLY A 175 -35.56 -3.50 14.39
C GLY A 175 -35.87 -4.98 14.20
N ALA A 176 -35.32 -5.52 13.13
CA ALA A 176 -34.78 -6.86 13.05
C ALA A 176 -33.54 -6.70 12.17
N ALA A 177 -32.36 -7.12 12.66
CA ALA A 177 -31.15 -7.18 11.86
C ALA A 177 -31.45 -8.06 10.63
N GLY A 178 -31.68 -7.41 9.48
CA GLY A 178 -31.95 -8.09 8.23
C GLY A 178 -30.73 -8.95 7.91
N VAL A 179 -30.92 -10.26 7.84
CA VAL A 179 -29.88 -11.20 7.44
C VAL A 179 -29.49 -10.84 6.01
N ARG A 180 -28.38 -10.12 5.87
CA ARG A 180 -27.78 -9.75 4.59
C ARG A 180 -27.47 -11.04 3.84
N ALA A 181 -27.83 -11.11 2.56
CA ALA A 181 -27.44 -12.24 1.73
C ALA A 181 -25.92 -12.43 1.81
N PRO A 182 -25.41 -13.67 1.84
CA PRO A 182 -23.99 -13.93 1.99
C PRO A 182 -23.23 -13.27 0.83
N ARG A 183 -22.41 -12.27 1.16
CA ARG A 183 -21.50 -11.62 0.23
C ARG A 183 -20.09 -11.58 0.82
N PRO A 184 -19.04 -11.56 -0.02
CA PRO A 184 -17.68 -11.33 0.44
C PRO A 184 -17.60 -10.04 1.27
N LEU A 185 -16.82 -10.04 2.34
CA LEU A 185 -16.51 -8.81 3.08
C LEU A 185 -15.72 -7.88 2.18
N THR A 186 -16.01 -6.58 2.25
CA THR A 186 -15.29 -5.57 1.47
C THR A 186 -14.37 -4.79 2.38
N ALA A 187 -13.07 -4.94 2.16
CA ALA A 187 -12.01 -4.18 2.81
C ALA A 187 -11.47 -3.11 1.85
N VAL A 188 -11.40 -1.87 2.32
CA VAL A 188 -10.89 -0.72 1.56
C VAL A 188 -9.62 -0.22 2.21
N ASP A 189 -8.53 -0.24 1.45
CA ASP A 189 -7.23 0.32 1.81
C ASP A 189 -7.05 1.71 1.17
N ILE A 190 -6.83 2.74 1.98
CA ILE A 190 -6.65 4.12 1.51
C ILE A 190 -5.18 4.52 1.59
N GLY A 191 -4.63 5.00 0.48
CA GLY A 191 -3.20 5.27 0.36
C GLY A 191 -2.43 3.98 0.12
N ALA A 192 -2.84 3.22 -0.90
CA ALA A 192 -2.33 1.88 -1.18
C ALA A 192 -0.79 1.82 -1.26
N GLY A 193 -0.14 2.87 -1.78
CA GLY A 193 1.31 2.91 -1.94
C GLY A 193 1.82 1.73 -2.77
N SER A 194 2.71 0.93 -2.21
CA SER A 194 3.21 -0.31 -2.85
C SER A 194 2.19 -1.46 -2.87
N GLY A 195 1.05 -1.31 -2.21
CA GLY A 195 0.05 -2.34 -1.98
C GLY A 195 0.35 -3.22 -0.76
N ALA A 196 1.29 -2.85 0.11
CA ALA A 196 1.71 -3.68 1.25
C ALA A 196 0.53 -4.16 2.12
N ILE A 197 -0.38 -3.25 2.50
CA ILE A 197 -1.57 -3.59 3.29
C ILE A 197 -2.55 -4.40 2.43
N SER A 198 -3.04 -3.83 1.32
CA SER A 198 -4.08 -4.44 0.48
C SER A 198 -3.71 -5.81 -0.11
N VAL A 199 -2.51 -5.98 -0.64
CA VAL A 199 -2.04 -7.29 -1.15
C VAL A 199 -1.95 -8.31 -0.03
N THR A 200 -1.45 -7.92 1.14
CA THR A 200 -1.32 -8.84 2.28
C THR A 200 -2.71 -9.25 2.79
N LEU A 201 -3.64 -8.31 2.96
CA LEU A 201 -5.02 -8.63 3.32
C LEU A 201 -5.67 -9.57 2.30
N ALA A 202 -5.48 -9.33 1.00
CA ALA A 202 -6.02 -10.20 -0.03
C ALA A 202 -5.40 -11.61 -0.03
N ALA A 203 -4.14 -11.74 0.37
CA ALA A 203 -3.45 -13.02 0.48
C ALA A 203 -3.86 -13.81 1.73
N GLU A 204 -3.96 -13.14 2.88
CA GLU A 204 -4.28 -13.77 4.17
C GLU A 204 -5.78 -14.02 4.35
N ALA A 205 -6.63 -13.22 3.70
CA ALA A 205 -8.08 -13.36 3.71
C ALA A 205 -8.65 -13.44 2.27
N PRO A 206 -8.43 -14.54 1.53
CA PRO A 206 -8.83 -14.67 0.12
C PRO A 206 -10.36 -14.67 -0.10
N ALA A 207 -11.14 -14.82 0.97
CA ALA A 207 -12.59 -14.68 0.95
C ALA A 207 -13.06 -13.21 0.91
N TRP A 208 -12.17 -12.26 1.23
CA TRP A 208 -12.48 -10.84 1.23
C TRP A 208 -12.31 -10.26 -0.17
N ARG A 209 -13.20 -9.34 -0.52
CA ARG A 209 -12.98 -8.40 -1.63
C ARG A 209 -12.14 -7.26 -1.10
N VAL A 210 -10.90 -7.15 -1.58
CA VAL A 210 -10.02 -6.03 -1.23
C VAL A 210 -10.01 -5.00 -2.36
N CYS A 211 -10.32 -3.76 -2.00
CA CYS A 211 -10.23 -2.60 -2.86
C CYS A 211 -9.14 -1.67 -2.31
N ALA A 212 -8.36 -1.02 -3.17
CA ALA A 212 -7.29 -0.14 -2.73
C ALA A 212 -7.27 1.15 -3.55
N GLY A 213 -7.16 2.28 -2.86
CA GLY A 213 -7.21 3.61 -3.45
C GLY A 213 -5.93 4.38 -3.21
N ASP A 214 -5.51 5.17 -4.18
CA ASP A 214 -4.37 6.08 -4.02
C ASP A 214 -4.56 7.31 -4.93
N ILE A 215 -4.00 8.45 -4.51
CA ILE A 215 -4.01 9.68 -5.30
C ILE A 215 -2.94 9.63 -6.42
N SER A 216 -1.90 8.81 -6.24
CA SER A 216 -0.79 8.66 -7.17
C SER A 216 -1.05 7.54 -8.19
N PRO A 217 -1.10 7.85 -9.50
CA PRO A 217 -1.13 6.83 -10.55
C PRO A 217 0.10 5.91 -10.50
N GLY A 218 1.27 6.44 -10.12
CA GLY A 218 2.51 5.68 -9.97
C GLY A 218 2.40 4.64 -8.85
N ALA A 219 1.82 5.03 -7.71
CA ALA A 219 1.57 4.12 -6.60
C ALA A 219 0.62 2.98 -7.01
N LEU A 220 -0.52 3.29 -7.65
CA LEU A 220 -1.43 2.25 -8.13
C LEU A 220 -0.79 1.30 -9.14
N ALA A 221 0.11 1.80 -9.99
CA ALA A 221 0.84 0.94 -10.91
C ALA A 221 1.78 -0.02 -10.16
N VAL A 222 2.47 0.44 -9.10
CA VAL A 222 3.30 -0.42 -8.24
C VAL A 222 2.44 -1.43 -7.48
N ALA A 223 1.36 -0.99 -6.84
CA ALA A 223 0.41 -1.87 -6.15
C ALA A 223 -0.16 -2.95 -7.06
N GLY A 224 -0.51 -2.60 -8.31
CA GLY A 224 -0.99 -3.56 -9.31
C GLY A 224 0.06 -4.60 -9.72
N ARG A 225 1.34 -4.19 -9.88
CA ARG A 225 2.44 -5.14 -10.13
C ARG A 225 2.67 -6.07 -8.94
N ASN A 226 2.59 -5.56 -7.72
CA ASN A 226 2.71 -6.38 -6.52
C ASN A 226 1.53 -7.34 -6.33
N ALA A 227 0.30 -6.91 -6.62
CA ALA A 227 -0.85 -7.79 -6.63
C ALA A 227 -0.68 -8.94 -7.64
N GLN A 228 -0.24 -8.61 -8.87
CA GLN A 228 0.07 -9.63 -9.88
C GLN A 228 1.18 -10.57 -9.43
N ARG A 229 2.27 -10.04 -8.86
CA ARG A 229 3.41 -10.81 -8.35
C ARG A 229 3.00 -11.83 -7.29
N HIS A 230 2.07 -11.46 -6.43
CA HIS A 230 1.59 -12.31 -5.32
C HIS A 230 0.31 -13.08 -5.63
N GLY A 231 -0.18 -13.00 -6.87
CA GLY A 231 -1.39 -13.73 -7.30
C GLY A 231 -2.67 -13.27 -6.61
N THR A 232 -2.73 -12.03 -6.13
CA THR A 232 -3.91 -11.45 -5.48
C THR A 232 -4.71 -10.57 -6.44
N ALA A 233 -6.02 -10.47 -6.20
CA ALA A 233 -6.91 -9.62 -6.98
C ALA A 233 -7.31 -8.39 -6.15
N LEU A 234 -7.01 -7.20 -6.67
CA LEU A 234 -7.37 -5.91 -6.07
C LEU A 234 -8.25 -5.08 -7.01
N ASP A 235 -9.28 -4.42 -6.47
CA ASP A 235 -10.02 -3.34 -7.15
C ASP A 235 -9.27 -2.01 -6.88
N LEU A 236 -8.39 -1.63 -7.80
CA LEU A 236 -7.56 -0.43 -7.69
C LEU A 236 -8.29 0.82 -8.20
N ARG A 237 -8.26 1.91 -7.41
CA ARG A 237 -8.99 3.15 -7.74
C ARG A 237 -8.16 4.40 -7.55
N LEU A 238 -8.09 5.23 -8.58
CA LEU A 238 -7.42 6.52 -8.53
C LEU A 238 -8.33 7.59 -7.92
N GLY A 239 -7.85 8.28 -6.91
CA GLY A 239 -8.44 9.52 -6.41
C GLY A 239 -8.14 9.79 -4.94
N ASP A 240 -8.81 10.79 -4.39
CA ASP A 240 -8.49 11.35 -3.08
C ASP A 240 -9.27 10.64 -1.98
N LEU A 241 -8.53 9.93 -1.12
CA LEU A 241 -9.08 9.26 0.07
C LEU A 241 -10.31 8.40 -0.28
N LEU A 242 -11.47 8.67 0.34
CA LEU A 242 -12.70 7.88 0.17
C LEU A 242 -13.51 8.24 -1.09
N GLU A 243 -13.14 9.28 -1.84
CA GLU A 243 -13.89 9.72 -3.02
C GLU A 243 -14.11 8.61 -4.08
N PRO A 244 -13.11 7.79 -4.43
CA PRO A 244 -13.28 6.73 -5.44
C PRO A 244 -14.20 5.58 -4.99
N PHE A 245 -14.57 5.57 -3.71
CA PHE A 245 -15.40 4.55 -3.07
C PHE A 245 -16.80 5.08 -2.72
N ALA A 246 -17.17 6.27 -3.20
CA ALA A 246 -18.51 6.81 -2.99
C ALA A 246 -19.62 5.82 -3.41
N GLY A 247 -20.57 5.57 -2.52
CA GLY A 247 -21.65 4.60 -2.72
C GLY A 247 -21.25 3.12 -2.62
N MET A 248 -19.97 2.81 -2.37
CA MET A 248 -19.52 1.43 -2.15
C MET A 248 -19.82 0.98 -0.72
N GLU A 249 -20.41 -0.21 -0.57
CA GLU A 249 -20.50 -0.84 0.74
C GLU A 249 -19.10 -1.23 1.24
N THR A 250 -18.69 -0.68 2.38
CA THR A 250 -17.39 -0.94 2.99
C THR A 250 -17.60 -1.52 4.37
N ASP A 251 -17.08 -2.73 4.63
CA ASP A 251 -17.16 -3.36 5.95
C ASP A 251 -15.94 -3.00 6.81
N ILE A 252 -14.76 -2.92 6.17
CA ILE A 252 -13.47 -2.63 6.79
C ILE A 252 -12.82 -1.46 6.04
N LEU A 253 -12.35 -0.46 6.78
CA LEU A 253 -11.51 0.63 6.27
C LEU A 253 -10.15 0.59 6.95
N VAL A 254 -9.07 0.56 6.16
CA VAL A 254 -7.69 0.57 6.67
C VAL A 254 -6.89 1.63 5.93
N SER A 255 -5.94 2.26 6.62
CA SER A 255 -5.03 3.21 5.98
C SER A 255 -3.75 3.38 6.81
N ASN A 256 -2.63 3.52 6.11
CA ASN A 256 -1.43 4.19 6.63
C ASN A 256 -1.30 5.54 5.91
N PRO A 257 -2.03 6.58 6.36
CA PRO A 257 -2.03 7.88 5.70
C PRO A 257 -0.76 8.68 6.05
N PRO A 258 -0.40 9.71 5.28
CA PRO A 258 0.68 10.61 5.67
C PRO A 258 0.34 11.33 6.98
N TYR A 259 1.27 11.30 7.93
CA TYR A 259 1.03 11.80 9.30
C TYR A 259 2.06 12.78 9.81
N ILE A 260 3.04 13.15 8.98
CA ILE A 260 4.12 14.04 9.38
C ILE A 260 3.66 15.49 9.19
N PRO A 261 3.73 16.35 10.22
CA PRO A 261 3.51 17.77 10.05
C PRO A 261 4.41 18.35 8.95
N GLY A 262 3.84 19.13 8.03
CA GLY A 262 4.57 19.62 6.84
C GLY A 262 5.84 20.41 7.18
N ALA A 263 5.88 21.06 8.34
CA ALA A 263 7.04 21.79 8.87
C ALA A 263 8.18 20.87 9.34
N ASP A 264 7.88 19.64 9.75
CA ASP A 264 8.85 18.70 10.30
C ASP A 264 9.58 17.89 9.21
N ILE A 265 9.03 17.86 7.98
CA ILE A 265 9.60 17.12 6.85
C ILE A 265 11.06 17.50 6.58
N ALA A 266 11.41 18.78 6.72
CA ALA A 266 12.78 19.25 6.48
C ALA A 266 13.81 18.64 7.46
N GLY A 267 13.35 18.23 8.65
CA GLY A 267 14.15 17.59 9.69
C GLY A 267 14.22 16.07 9.60
N LEU A 268 13.52 15.44 8.65
CA LEU A 268 13.61 14.00 8.44
C LEU A 268 15.00 13.57 7.96
N GLN A 269 15.27 12.28 8.13
CA GLN A 269 16.47 11.67 7.58
C GLN A 269 16.54 11.93 6.07
N ARG A 270 17.75 12.22 5.59
CA ARG A 270 18.01 12.61 4.19
C ARG A 270 17.33 11.67 3.18
N GLU A 271 17.42 10.37 3.43
CA GLU A 271 16.86 9.34 2.55
C GLU A 271 15.33 9.38 2.46
N VAL A 272 14.65 9.70 3.57
CA VAL A 272 13.19 9.85 3.57
C VAL A 272 12.82 11.19 2.95
N ARG A 273 13.45 12.27 3.41
CA ARG A 273 13.16 13.65 2.98
C ARG A 273 13.34 13.86 1.49
N ASP A 274 14.43 13.33 0.92
CA ASP A 274 14.86 13.66 -0.43
C ASP A 274 14.40 12.63 -1.48
N HIS A 275 14.03 11.42 -1.08
CA HIS A 275 13.72 10.33 -2.03
C HIS A 275 12.32 9.72 -1.90
N GLU A 276 11.69 9.75 -0.73
CA GLU A 276 10.32 9.24 -0.60
C GLU A 276 9.30 10.29 -1.06
N PRO A 277 8.18 9.89 -1.67
CA PRO A 277 7.23 10.82 -2.25
C PRO A 277 6.61 11.69 -1.15
N ARG A 278 6.72 13.02 -1.29
CA ARG A 278 6.19 13.97 -0.30
C ARG A 278 4.71 13.73 -0.01
N THR A 279 3.92 13.33 -1.00
CA THR A 279 2.49 13.01 -0.85
C THR A 279 2.21 11.84 0.09
N ALA A 280 3.19 10.96 0.33
CA ALA A 280 3.09 9.87 1.30
C ALA A 280 3.63 10.24 2.70
N LEU A 281 4.17 11.45 2.87
CA LEU A 281 4.74 11.93 4.14
C LEU A 281 3.89 13.05 4.76
N ASP A 282 3.47 14.02 3.94
CA ASP A 282 2.88 15.29 4.38
C ASP A 282 1.43 15.13 4.84
N GLY A 283 1.23 15.13 6.17
CA GLY A 283 -0.08 15.04 6.82
C GLY A 283 -0.73 16.40 7.09
N GLY A 284 -0.20 17.48 6.50
CA GLY A 284 -0.69 18.84 6.69
C GLY A 284 -0.06 19.56 7.88
N ASP A 285 -0.72 20.61 8.39
CA ASP A 285 -0.12 21.53 9.37
C ASP A 285 0.28 20.84 10.69
N ASP A 286 -0.54 19.90 11.17
CA ASP A 286 -0.29 19.14 12.41
C ASP A 286 -0.23 17.62 12.18
N GLY A 287 -0.15 17.19 10.92
CA GLY A 287 -0.08 15.80 10.54
C GLY A 287 -1.41 15.03 10.63
N LEU A 288 -2.53 15.72 10.90
CA LEU A 288 -3.83 15.06 11.12
C LEU A 288 -4.86 15.28 9.99
N ASP A 289 -4.49 15.98 8.91
CA ASP A 289 -5.44 16.35 7.87
C ASP A 289 -6.08 15.15 7.16
N PRO A 290 -5.33 14.09 6.77
CA PRO A 290 -5.94 12.94 6.13
C PRO A 290 -7.01 12.26 7.00
N TYR A 291 -6.79 12.16 8.30
CA TYR A 291 -7.76 11.57 9.23
C TYR A 291 -9.02 12.41 9.31
N ARG A 292 -8.90 13.74 9.46
CA ARG A 292 -10.05 14.66 9.48
C ARG A 292 -10.87 14.54 8.19
N ARG A 293 -10.19 14.56 7.05
CA ARG A 293 -10.82 14.46 5.74
C ARG A 293 -11.51 13.11 5.55
N MET A 294 -10.88 12.01 5.95
CA MET A 294 -11.53 10.68 5.92
C MET A 294 -12.79 10.65 6.79
N MET A 295 -12.76 11.22 8.00
CA MET A 295 -13.95 11.31 8.85
C MET A 295 -15.07 12.12 8.20
N GLU A 296 -14.76 13.24 7.56
CA GLU A 296 -15.74 14.04 6.81
C GLU A 296 -16.31 13.31 5.59
N GLN A 297 -15.49 12.49 4.93
CA GLN A 297 -15.85 11.72 3.75
C GLN A 297 -16.56 10.39 4.06
N LEU A 298 -16.68 9.96 5.33
CA LEU A 298 -17.46 8.76 5.69
C LEU A 298 -18.91 8.82 5.14
N LYS A 299 -19.49 10.02 5.02
CA LYS A 299 -20.82 10.25 4.44
C LYS A 299 -20.94 9.90 2.95
N LEU A 300 -19.82 9.71 2.25
CA LEU A 300 -19.80 9.22 0.86
C LEU A 300 -20.13 7.74 0.79
N LEU A 301 -19.91 7.00 1.88
CA LEU A 301 -20.26 5.60 2.00
C LEU A 301 -21.75 5.44 2.36
N PRO A 302 -22.41 4.35 1.95
CA PRO A 302 -23.82 4.10 2.28
C PRO A 302 -24.03 3.86 3.79
N ALA A 303 -22.98 3.39 4.48
CA ALA A 303 -22.92 3.26 5.94
C ALA A 303 -21.45 3.32 6.40
N PRO A 304 -21.17 3.76 7.64
CA PRO A 304 -19.84 3.67 8.23
C PRO A 304 -19.35 2.21 8.31
N PRO A 305 -18.05 1.96 8.08
CA PRO A 305 -17.48 0.61 8.22
C PRO A 305 -17.52 0.16 9.67
N ARG A 306 -17.77 -1.13 9.90
CA ARG A 306 -17.79 -1.69 11.28
C ARG A 306 -16.41 -1.82 11.88
N LEU A 307 -15.37 -1.88 11.04
CA LEU A 307 -13.98 -1.89 11.48
C LEU A 307 -13.23 -0.79 10.73
N VAL A 308 -12.59 0.10 11.47
CA VAL A 308 -11.62 1.06 10.92
C VAL A 308 -10.28 0.90 11.63
N GLY A 309 -9.17 0.99 10.90
CA GLY A 309 -7.84 0.97 11.47
C GLY A 309 -6.91 1.95 10.77
N PHE A 310 -6.19 2.74 11.56
CA PHE A 310 -5.23 3.72 11.06
C PHE A 310 -3.88 3.53 11.71
N GLU A 311 -2.81 3.55 10.91
CA GLU A 311 -1.45 3.86 11.40
C GLU A 311 -1.31 5.37 11.65
N LEU A 312 -0.44 5.75 12.59
CA LEU A 312 -0.21 7.14 12.98
C LEU A 312 1.20 7.42 13.50
N GLY A 313 1.55 8.70 13.51
CA GLY A 313 2.79 9.20 14.09
C GLY A 313 2.80 9.12 15.62
N GLN A 314 3.99 9.03 16.20
CA GLN A 314 4.18 9.03 17.65
C GLN A 314 3.51 10.26 18.28
N GLY A 315 2.69 10.03 19.31
CA GLY A 315 1.98 11.09 20.04
C GLY A 315 0.61 11.47 19.47
N GLN A 316 0.23 10.97 18.29
CA GLN A 316 -1.06 11.32 17.65
C GLN A 316 -2.22 10.41 18.05
N ALA A 317 -1.97 9.28 18.73
CA ALA A 317 -3.00 8.28 19.06
C ALA A 317 -4.21 8.86 19.78
N GLY A 318 -4.01 9.75 20.76
CA GLY A 318 -5.10 10.39 21.49
C GLY A 318 -5.99 11.27 20.60
N GLN A 319 -5.38 11.99 19.65
CA GLN A 319 -6.09 12.88 18.73
C GLN A 319 -6.88 12.08 17.69
N VAL A 320 -6.27 11.07 17.07
CA VAL A 320 -6.94 10.18 16.10
C VAL A 320 -8.08 9.40 16.78
N ALA A 321 -7.86 8.86 17.98
CA ALA A 321 -8.93 8.23 18.75
C ALA A 321 -10.05 9.23 19.12
N GLY A 322 -9.71 10.50 19.36
CA GLY A 322 -10.68 11.57 19.56
C GLY A 322 -11.56 11.81 18.33
N LEU A 323 -10.97 11.80 17.12
CA LEU A 323 -11.70 11.92 15.86
C LEU A 323 -12.69 10.76 15.66
N LEU A 324 -12.26 9.51 15.90
CA LEU A 324 -13.16 8.35 15.82
C LEU A 324 -14.32 8.43 16.81
N ARG A 325 -14.05 8.83 18.07
CA ARG A 325 -15.11 9.03 19.08
C ARG A 325 -16.09 10.12 18.69
N ALA A 326 -15.60 11.22 18.11
CA ALA A 326 -16.43 12.33 17.67
C ALA A 326 -17.33 11.95 16.48
N ALA A 327 -16.88 11.05 15.60
CA ALA A 327 -17.71 10.49 14.53
C ALA A 327 -18.87 9.64 15.08
N GLY A 328 -18.67 8.95 16.20
CA GLY A 328 -19.75 8.30 16.97
C GLY A 328 -20.29 7.00 16.37
N HIS A 329 -19.51 6.33 15.51
CA HIS A 329 -19.93 5.09 14.81
C HIS A 329 -19.40 3.80 15.45
N TRP A 330 -18.43 3.88 16.35
CA TRP A 330 -17.74 2.72 16.94
C TRP A 330 -17.86 2.76 18.46
N GLU A 331 -18.32 1.66 19.06
CA GLU A 331 -18.47 1.58 20.53
C GLU A 331 -17.13 1.32 21.24
N GLU A 332 -16.18 0.72 20.52
CA GLU A 332 -14.87 0.34 21.03
C GLU A 332 -13.78 1.05 20.22
N ILE A 333 -12.92 1.82 20.90
CA ILE A 333 -11.73 2.45 20.31
C ILE A 333 -10.50 1.92 21.02
N ILE A 334 -9.64 1.23 20.28
CA ILE A 334 -8.43 0.60 20.81
C ILE A 334 -7.18 1.24 20.21
N THR A 335 -6.10 1.19 20.97
CA THR A 335 -4.77 1.61 20.54
C THR A 335 -3.86 0.40 20.54
N ILE A 336 -3.02 0.27 19.51
CA ILE A 336 -2.02 -0.79 19.40
C ILE A 336 -0.64 -0.16 19.38
N ASP A 337 0.19 -0.64 20.28
CA ASP A 337 1.56 -0.20 20.43
C ASP A 337 2.49 -1.03 19.52
N ASP A 338 3.57 -0.42 19.06
CA ASP A 338 4.68 -1.15 18.45
C ASP A 338 5.49 -1.95 19.49
N LEU A 339 6.51 -2.67 19.03
CA LEU A 339 7.37 -3.48 19.89
C LEU A 339 8.15 -2.66 20.93
N ALA A 340 8.28 -1.34 20.74
CA ALA A 340 8.89 -0.42 21.70
C ALA A 340 7.87 0.17 22.69
N GLY A 341 6.59 -0.22 22.61
CA GLY A 341 5.53 0.29 23.46
C GLY A 341 5.04 1.69 23.04
N ILE A 342 5.31 2.11 21.80
CA ILE A 342 4.83 3.39 21.28
C ILE A 342 3.49 3.16 20.57
N PRO A 343 2.43 3.91 20.92
CA PRO A 343 1.18 3.89 20.17
C PRO A 343 1.37 4.20 18.69
N ARG A 344 1.07 3.23 17.83
CA ARG A 344 1.22 3.36 16.36
C ARG A 344 -0.06 3.15 15.59
N HIS A 345 -1.06 2.53 16.19
CA HIS A 345 -2.33 2.30 15.51
C HIS A 345 -3.51 2.61 16.41
N VAL A 346 -4.58 3.09 15.80
CA VAL A 346 -5.88 3.25 16.45
C VAL A 346 -6.93 2.56 15.60
N LEU A 347 -7.74 1.71 16.23
CA LEU A 347 -8.87 1.05 15.59
C LEU A 347 -10.18 1.52 16.22
N GLY A 348 -11.22 1.62 15.38
CA GLY A 348 -12.61 1.75 15.79
C GLY A 348 -13.39 0.50 15.41
N ILE A 349 -14.14 -0.05 16.36
CA ILE A 349 -14.87 -1.32 16.22
C ILE A 349 -16.34 -1.11 16.59
N ALA A 350 -17.24 -1.56 15.71
CA ALA A 350 -18.68 -1.57 15.89
C ALA A 350 -19.22 -3.00 15.96
N ARG A 351 -19.54 -3.46 17.18
CA ARG A 351 -19.88 -4.87 17.45
C ARG A 351 -21.37 -5.16 17.21
#